data_AF-A0A7C7R5S7-F1
#
_entry.id   AF-A0A7C7R5S7-F1
#
_cell.length_a   1.000
_cell.length_b   1.000
_cell.length_c   1.000
_cell.angle_alpha   90.00
_cell.angle_beta   90.00
_cell.angle_gamma   90.00
#
_symmetry.space_group_name_H-M   'P 1'
#
loop_
_entity.id
_entity.type
_entity.pdbx_description
1 polymer ?
#
loop_
_entity_poly.entity_id
_entity_poly.type
_entity_poly.pdbx_seq_one_letter_code
_entity_poly.pdbx_strand_id
1 'polypeptide(L)'
;MDDPGSDNQQYDLEERTARFGEAIIAFAGTVKVDDITSPLVRQLVPAATSVGANYCEADEVGTKKEFEYRISVCKRDSRETKYWLRMIAKAWPVGKRQARGLWKEANDLTRIFARIHCSS
;
A
#
# COMPACT_ATOMS: atom_id res chain seq x y z
N MET A 1 -23.74 -27.30 14.64
CA MET A 1 -22.60 -27.39 15.58
C MET A 1 -21.70 -26.27 15.17
N ASP A 2 -21.97 -25.10 15.72
CA ASP A 2 -21.18 -23.88 15.51
C ASP A 2 -19.92 -24.04 16.36
N ASP A 3 -18.76 -24.04 15.70
CA ASP A 3 -17.45 -24.02 16.35
C ASP A 3 -17.10 -22.56 16.70
N PRO A 4 -17.06 -22.16 17.98
CA PRO A 4 -16.65 -20.84 18.39
C PRO A 4 -15.16 -20.89 18.71
N GLY A 5 -14.29 -20.74 17.72
CA GLY A 5 -12.86 -20.88 17.96
C GLY A 5 -11.92 -20.52 16.82
N SER A 6 -11.59 -19.22 16.68
CA SER A 6 -10.21 -18.79 16.88
C SER A 6 -10.14 -17.27 16.95
N ASP A 7 -9.76 -16.75 18.12
CA ASP A 7 -9.17 -15.42 18.28
C ASP A 7 -7.76 -15.41 17.67
N ASN A 8 -7.67 -15.70 16.37
CA ASN A 8 -6.48 -15.46 15.59
C ASN A 8 -6.81 -14.31 14.66
N GLN A 9 -6.72 -13.09 15.20
CA GLN A 9 -6.72 -11.87 14.40
C GLN A 9 -5.40 -11.82 13.61
N GLN A 10 -5.18 -12.83 12.76
CA GLN A 10 -4.22 -12.83 11.69
C GLN A 10 -4.65 -11.64 10.85
N TYR A 11 -3.92 -10.52 11.01
CA TYR A 11 -4.16 -9.31 10.25
C TYR A 11 -4.20 -9.73 8.78
N ASP A 12 -5.40 -9.67 8.20
CA ASP A 12 -5.61 -9.97 6.79
C ASP A 12 -4.94 -8.86 5.98
N LEU A 13 -3.64 -9.06 5.74
CA LEU A 13 -2.80 -8.12 5.02
C LEU A 13 -3.12 -8.14 3.53
N GLU A 14 -3.69 -9.23 3.01
CA GLU A 14 -4.17 -9.31 1.63
C GLU A 14 -5.33 -8.31 1.47
N GLU A 15 -6.39 -8.45 2.25
CA GLU A 15 -7.53 -7.53 2.21
C GLU A 15 -7.14 -6.10 2.55
N ARG A 16 -6.25 -5.90 3.54
CA ARG A 16 -5.78 -4.57 3.93
C ARG A 16 -5.02 -3.88 2.80
N THR A 17 -4.15 -4.59 2.09
CA THR A 17 -3.38 -4.03 0.96
C THR A 17 -4.25 -3.81 -0.27
N ALA A 18 -5.25 -4.67 -0.52
CA ALA A 18 -6.27 -4.45 -1.55
C ALA A 18 -7.06 -3.17 -1.30
N ARG A 19 -7.64 -3.02 -0.11
CA ARG A 19 -8.37 -1.79 0.31
C ARG A 19 -7.50 -0.54 0.24
N PHE A 20 -6.21 -0.67 0.57
CA PHE A 20 -5.28 0.44 0.43
C PHE A 20 -5.12 0.87 -1.03
N GLY A 21 -4.97 -0.09 -1.96
CA GLY A 21 -4.95 0.17 -3.40
C GLY A 21 -6.24 0.83 -3.90
N GLU A 22 -7.40 0.31 -3.52
CA GLU A 22 -8.72 0.88 -3.85
C GLU A 22 -8.87 2.33 -3.35
N ALA A 23 -8.46 2.59 -2.10
CA ALA A 23 -8.50 3.93 -1.52
C ALA A 23 -7.59 4.91 -2.26
N ILE A 24 -6.45 4.46 -2.78
CA ILE A 24 -5.56 5.25 -3.62
C ILE A 24 -6.19 5.53 -4.99
N ILE A 25 -6.83 4.54 -5.62
CA ILE A 25 -7.56 4.72 -6.89
C ILE A 25 -8.68 5.76 -6.71
N ALA A 26 -9.48 5.62 -5.65
CA ALA A 26 -10.54 6.57 -5.32
C ALA A 26 -9.99 7.98 -5.09
N PHE A 27 -8.91 8.12 -4.32
CA PHE A 27 -8.25 9.41 -4.10
C PHE A 27 -7.70 10.02 -5.38
N ALA A 28 -7.01 9.23 -6.22
CA ALA A 28 -6.48 9.66 -7.50
C ALA A 28 -7.59 10.22 -8.41
N GLY A 29 -8.78 9.61 -8.39
CA GLY A 29 -9.96 10.08 -9.11
C GLY A 29 -10.50 11.45 -8.64
N THR A 30 -10.16 11.89 -7.43
CA THR A 30 -10.54 13.22 -6.91
C THR A 30 -9.54 14.31 -7.22
N VAL A 31 -8.30 13.95 -7.58
CA VAL A 31 -7.23 14.93 -7.83
C VAL A 31 -7.58 15.74 -9.08
N LYS A 32 -7.55 17.07 -8.98
CA LYS A 32 -7.64 17.93 -10.16
C LYS A 32 -6.43 17.65 -11.05
N VAL A 33 -6.65 17.06 -12.22
CA VAL A 33 -5.60 16.71 -13.17
C VAL A 33 -5.20 17.93 -14.01
N ASP A 34 -3.91 18.24 -14.00
CA ASP A 34 -3.22 19.25 -14.79
C ASP A 34 -1.78 18.79 -15.11
N ASP A 35 -0.98 19.63 -15.76
CA ASP A 35 0.39 19.28 -16.18
C ASP A 35 1.32 18.95 -14.99
N ILE A 36 1.00 19.38 -13.78
CA ILE A 36 1.79 19.14 -12.57
C ILE A 36 1.33 17.87 -11.85
N THR A 37 0.03 17.69 -11.71
CA THR A 37 -0.56 16.57 -10.94
C THR A 37 -0.69 15.29 -11.76
N SER A 38 -0.90 15.38 -13.08
CA SER A 38 -0.99 14.24 -14.00
C SER A 38 0.19 13.28 -13.89
N PRO A 39 1.46 13.73 -14.01
CA PRO A 39 2.61 12.83 -13.85
C PRO A 39 2.70 12.23 -12.44
N LEU A 40 2.29 12.95 -11.40
CA LEU A 40 2.32 12.43 -10.03
C LEU A 40 1.29 11.33 -9.82
N VAL A 41 0.07 11.49 -10.34
CA VAL A 41 -0.99 10.47 -10.27
C VAL A 41 -0.58 9.21 -11.04
N ARG A 42 0.06 9.38 -12.22
CA ARG A 42 0.60 8.27 -13.02
C ARG A 42 1.67 7.45 -12.31
N GLN A 43 2.38 8.03 -11.33
CA GLN A 43 3.34 7.31 -10.49
C GLN A 43 2.68 6.75 -9.22
N LEU A 44 1.74 7.48 -8.63
CA LEU A 44 1.07 7.09 -7.38
C LEU A 44 0.31 5.77 -7.52
N VAL A 45 -0.56 5.65 -8.53
CA VAL A 45 -1.49 4.53 -8.64
C VAL A 45 -0.75 3.20 -8.80
N PRO A 46 0.20 3.05 -9.75
CA PRO A 46 0.94 1.80 -9.91
C PRO A 46 1.75 1.42 -8.66
N ALA A 47 2.41 2.39 -8.01
CA ALA A 47 3.17 2.14 -6.79
C ALA A 47 2.27 1.59 -5.68
N ALA A 48 1.06 2.13 -5.51
CA ALA A 48 0.15 1.67 -4.46
C ALA A 48 -0.44 0.28 -4.76
N THR A 49 -0.91 0.04 -5.98
CA THR A 49 -1.54 -1.23 -6.36
C THR A 49 -0.53 -2.39 -6.40
N SER A 50 0.74 -2.09 -6.71
CA SER A 50 1.82 -3.08 -6.68
C SER A 50 2.04 -3.68 -5.28
N VAL A 51 1.72 -2.96 -4.21
CA VAL A 51 1.83 -3.46 -2.83
C VAL A 51 0.91 -4.67 -2.61
N GLY A 52 -0.36 -4.55 -2.98
CA GLY A 52 -1.33 -5.64 -2.85
C GLY A 52 -1.02 -6.80 -3.78
N ALA A 53 -0.69 -6.49 -5.04
CA ALA A 53 -0.32 -7.51 -6.03
C ALA A 53 0.86 -8.38 -5.57
N ASN A 54 1.95 -7.75 -5.08
CA ASN A 54 3.10 -8.50 -4.59
C ASN A 54 2.85 -9.21 -3.27
N TYR A 55 1.95 -8.70 -2.42
CA TYR A 55 1.61 -9.39 -1.18
C TYR A 55 0.76 -10.65 -1.46
N CYS A 56 -0.22 -10.55 -2.35
CA CYS A 56 -1.00 -11.69 -2.84
C CYS A 56 -0.09 -12.78 -3.41
N GLU A 57 0.86 -12.39 -4.28
CA GLU A 57 1.86 -13.34 -4.79
C GLU A 57 2.77 -13.90 -3.68
N ALA A 58 3.10 -13.11 -2.65
CA ALA A 58 3.89 -13.58 -1.51
C ALA A 58 3.17 -14.64 -0.68
N ASP A 59 1.83 -14.58 -0.57
CA ASP A 59 1.06 -15.56 0.19
C ASP A 59 1.01 -16.94 -0.51
N GLU A 60 1.15 -16.94 -1.84
CA GLU A 60 1.09 -18.16 -2.67
C GLU A 60 2.46 -18.83 -2.94
N VAL A 61 3.60 -18.18 -2.62
CA VAL A 61 4.92 -18.74 -2.99
C VAL A 61 5.37 -19.91 -2.12
N GLY A 62 5.96 -20.91 -2.77
CA GLY A 62 6.45 -22.12 -2.11
C GLY A 62 7.85 -22.01 -1.48
N THR A 63 8.59 -20.92 -1.72
CA THR A 63 9.96 -20.76 -1.21
C THR A 63 10.15 -19.50 -0.37
N LYS A 64 10.94 -19.63 0.70
CA LYS A 64 11.29 -18.52 1.61
C LYS A 64 11.98 -17.35 0.89
N LYS A 65 12.86 -17.65 -0.07
CA LYS A 65 13.60 -16.63 -0.83
C LYS A 65 12.67 -15.77 -1.69
N GLU A 66 11.69 -16.38 -2.34
CA GLU A 66 10.69 -15.66 -3.13
C GLU A 66 9.78 -14.83 -2.23
N PHE A 67 9.37 -15.39 -1.08
CA PHE A 67 8.59 -14.66 -0.09
C PHE A 67 9.31 -13.38 0.36
N GLU A 68 10.58 -13.49 0.77
CA GLU A 68 11.39 -12.34 1.19
C GLU A 68 11.54 -11.28 0.10
N TYR A 69 11.75 -11.73 -1.14
CA TYR A 69 11.84 -10.83 -2.29
C TYR A 69 10.52 -10.06 -2.48
N ARG A 70 9.38 -10.74 -2.47
CA ARG A 70 8.07 -10.09 -2.63
C ARG A 70 7.74 -9.12 -1.49
N ILE A 71 8.01 -9.50 -0.24
CA ILE A 71 7.88 -8.58 0.90
C ILE A 71 8.80 -7.37 0.75
N SER A 72 10.02 -7.54 0.20
CA SER A 72 10.93 -6.41 -0.05
C SER A 72 10.36 -5.43 -1.10
N VAL A 73 9.65 -5.94 -2.11
CA VAL A 73 8.92 -5.14 -3.11
C VAL A 73 7.76 -4.40 -2.45
N CYS A 74 6.92 -5.08 -1.66
CA CYS A 74 5.82 -4.44 -0.92
C CYS A 74 6.32 -3.28 -0.04
N LYS A 75 7.45 -3.46 0.65
CA LYS A 75 8.10 -2.43 1.47
C LYS A 75 8.58 -1.24 0.63
N ARG A 76 9.24 -1.50 -0.51
CA ARG A 76 9.73 -0.45 -1.42
C ARG A 76 8.56 0.37 -1.95
N ASP A 77 7.54 -0.30 -2.47
CA ASP A 77 6.41 0.33 -3.15
C ASP A 77 5.51 1.09 -2.15
N SER A 78 5.38 0.59 -0.91
CA SER A 78 4.75 1.33 0.19
C SER A 78 5.49 2.64 0.51
N ARG A 79 6.83 2.63 0.51
CA ARG A 79 7.65 3.85 0.74
C ARG A 79 7.52 4.84 -0.41
N GLU A 80 7.50 4.33 -1.63
CA GLU A 80 7.33 5.14 -2.82
C GLU A 80 5.93 5.78 -2.87
N THR A 81 4.89 5.03 -2.54
CA THR A 81 3.52 5.53 -2.43
C THR A 81 3.42 6.71 -1.44
N LYS A 82 4.09 6.61 -0.27
CA LYS A 82 4.19 7.74 0.68
C LYS A 82 4.83 8.98 0.07
N TYR A 83 5.88 8.79 -0.72
CA TYR A 83 6.58 9.89 -1.36
C TYR A 83 5.65 10.60 -2.35
N TRP A 84 4.94 9.85 -3.19
CA TRP A 84 4.00 10.41 -4.16
C TRP A 84 2.81 11.11 -3.50
N LEU A 85 2.25 10.55 -2.41
CA LEU A 85 1.22 11.22 -1.61
C LEU A 85 1.68 12.56 -1.05
N ARG A 86 2.95 12.67 -0.63
CA ARG A 86 3.53 13.94 -0.17
C ARG A 86 3.65 14.94 -1.32
N MET A 87 4.05 14.50 -2.52
CA MET A 87 4.16 15.38 -3.70
C MET A 87 2.78 15.88 -4.15
N ILE A 88 1.78 14.99 -4.22
CA ILE A 88 0.41 15.36 -4.58
C ILE A 88 -0.19 16.31 -3.55
N ALA A 89 0.03 16.09 -2.25
CA ALA A 89 -0.43 17.01 -1.21
C ALA A 89 0.20 18.41 -1.30
N LYS A 90 1.36 18.54 -1.95
CA LYS A 90 2.00 19.83 -2.25
C LYS A 90 1.43 20.46 -3.51
N ALA A 91 1.22 19.68 -4.57
CA ALA A 91 0.69 20.14 -5.85
C ALA A 91 -0.82 20.46 -5.81
N TRP A 92 -1.59 19.71 -5.02
CA TRP A 92 -3.03 19.85 -4.86
C TRP A 92 -3.41 19.92 -3.37
N PRO A 93 -3.25 21.09 -2.71
CA PRO A 93 -3.45 21.24 -1.27
C PRO A 93 -4.86 20.94 -0.77
N VAL A 94 -5.88 21.05 -1.63
CA VAL A 94 -7.29 20.75 -1.30
C VAL A 94 -7.43 19.30 -0.81
N GLY A 95 -6.71 18.35 -1.41
CA GLY A 95 -6.71 16.94 -1.01
C GLY A 95 -5.78 16.58 0.15
N LYS A 96 -5.04 17.54 0.73
CA LYS A 96 -3.97 17.28 1.70
C LYS A 96 -4.43 16.46 2.91
N ARG A 97 -5.66 16.67 3.38
CA ARG A 97 -6.21 15.92 4.52
C ARG A 97 -6.45 14.45 4.17
N GLN A 98 -7.03 14.17 3.00
CA GLN A 98 -7.23 12.81 2.50
C GLN A 98 -5.88 12.13 2.23
N ALA A 99 -4.96 12.81 1.53
CA ALA A 99 -3.61 12.33 1.28
C ALA A 99 -2.86 11.96 2.57
N ARG A 100 -3.07 12.71 3.67
CA ARG A 100 -2.47 12.41 4.97
C ARG A 100 -2.98 11.10 5.57
N GLY A 101 -4.25 10.75 5.38
CA GLY A 101 -4.81 9.47 5.82
C GLY A 101 -4.13 8.30 5.10
N LEU A 102 -4.09 8.37 3.78
CA LEU A 102 -3.43 7.37 2.93
C LEU A 102 -1.93 7.28 3.21
N TRP A 103 -1.30 8.41 3.51
CA TRP A 103 0.13 8.45 3.83
C TRP A 103 0.43 7.73 5.14
N LYS A 104 -0.45 7.84 6.13
CA LYS A 104 -0.33 7.09 7.40
C LYS A 104 -0.44 5.59 7.14
N GLU A 105 -1.40 5.18 6.34
CA GLU A 105 -1.58 3.77 5.99
C GLU A 105 -0.36 3.21 5.25
N ALA A 106 0.12 3.91 4.23
CA ALA A 106 1.34 3.55 3.50
C ALA A 106 2.58 3.47 4.43
N ASN A 107 2.64 4.32 5.46
CA ASN A 107 3.66 4.29 6.49
C ASN A 107 3.57 3.09 7.41
N ASP A 108 2.36 2.69 7.79
CA ASP A 108 2.14 1.53 8.64
C ASP A 108 2.43 0.24 7.85
N LEU A 109 1.99 0.13 6.59
CA LEU A 109 2.37 -0.95 5.68
C LEU A 109 3.89 -1.06 5.50
N THR A 110 4.59 0.08 5.30
CA THR A 110 6.07 0.09 5.26
C THR A 110 6.70 -0.55 6.50
N ARG A 111 6.18 -0.24 7.69
CA ARG A 111 6.70 -0.75 8.96
C ARG A 111 6.39 -2.24 9.14
N ILE A 112 5.19 -2.66 8.74
CA ILE A 112 4.77 -4.06 8.76
C ILE A 112 5.69 -4.89 7.87
N PHE A 113 5.86 -4.52 6.59
CA PHE A 113 6.74 -5.25 5.68
C PHE A 113 8.21 -5.21 6.09
N ALA A 114 8.67 -4.11 6.70
CA ALA A 114 10.01 -4.06 7.28
C ALA A 114 10.18 -5.05 8.43
N ARG A 115 9.18 -5.22 9.29
CA ARG A 115 9.20 -6.18 10.41
C ARG A 115 9.15 -7.63 9.91
N ILE A 116 8.31 -7.92 8.92
CA ILE A 116 8.24 -9.23 8.28
C ILE A 116 9.60 -9.59 7.67
N HIS A 117 10.16 -8.70 6.84
CA HIS A 117 11.43 -8.93 6.16
C HIS A 117 12.64 -9.12 7.11
N CYS A 118 12.65 -8.46 8.28
CA CYS A 118 13.72 -8.66 9.27
C CYS A 118 13.54 -9.91 10.15
N SER A 119 12.35 -10.53 10.13
CA SER A 119 12.04 -11.75 10.88
C SER A 119 12.17 -13.01 10.03
N SER A 120 12.30 -12.84 8.71
CA SER A 120 12.62 -13.89 7.73
C SER A 120 14.09 -14.31 7.84
#